data_AF-A0A7V4WV34-F1
#
_entry.id   AF-A0A7V4WV34-F1
#
_cell.length_a   1.000
_cell.length_b   1.000
_cell.length_c   1.000
_cell.angle_alpha   90.00
_cell.angle_beta   90.00
_cell.angle_gamma   90.00
#
_symmetry.space_group_name_H-M   'P 1'
#
loop_
_entity.id
_entity.type
_entity.pdbx_description
1 polymer ?
#
loop_
_entity_poly.entity_id
_entity_poly.type
_entity_poly.pdbx_seq_one_letter_code
_entity_poly.pdbx_strand_id
1 'polypeptide(L)'
;MANLIERIKTLEANIQNQQQKLQVRLSRIDSLKALPEPDEEVIKSEMARALSVSQKIESLQTEYNALLSDSEKEKARLRAYYGRQIDSLQNESSVQNKEQRHRELLRLYAKRLQFAPHLQRVHFDPQRLPPPTEDSLGMVLRDDYLVLSLAEIDSQLQAVESTESTIRKQQKLAAKAELFLDDVNEGLFFGPQDQLAGINAQGRTGNTDYTATGPGITTSELNNRIITINRLYDDLVTSGQASSDNPLQQQKVERYLKLLNEVKEYLLLYRQFITEKLGQ
;
A
#
# COMPACT_ATOMS: atom_id res chain seq x y z
N MET A 1 -1.85 17.41 10.09
CA MET A 1 -1.09 16.48 9.23
C MET A 1 0.41 16.65 9.35
N ALA A 2 1.02 17.80 9.00
CA ALA A 2 2.47 18.00 9.10
C ALA A 2 3.04 17.70 10.51
N ASN A 3 2.38 18.18 11.56
CA ASN A 3 2.76 17.94 12.96
C ASN A 3 2.66 16.44 13.38
N LEU A 4 1.67 15.70 12.86
CA LEU A 4 1.55 14.25 13.11
C LEU A 4 2.69 13.47 12.46
N ILE A 5 3.04 13.79 11.21
CA ILE A 5 4.13 13.15 10.47
C ILE A 5 5.47 13.40 11.16
N GLU A 6 5.70 14.63 11.63
CA GLU A 6 6.91 14.99 12.36
C GLU A 6 7.03 14.19 13.67
N ARG A 7 5.95 14.12 14.47
CA ARG A 7 5.92 13.32 15.70
C ARG A 7 6.17 11.83 15.47
N ILE A 8 5.58 11.26 14.41
CA ILE A 8 5.81 9.85 14.02
C ILE A 8 7.29 9.62 13.71
N LYS A 9 7.92 10.50 12.90
CA LYS A 9 9.35 10.41 12.58
C LYS A 9 10.25 10.54 13.82
N THR A 10 9.92 11.46 14.72
CA THR A 10 10.66 11.63 15.98
C THR A 10 10.55 10.39 16.86
N LEU A 11 9.36 9.80 16.97
CA LEU A 11 9.16 8.55 17.72
C LEU A 11 9.91 7.37 17.10
N GLU A 12 9.88 7.23 15.78
CA GLU A 12 10.63 6.19 15.07
C GLU A 12 12.15 6.31 15.34
N ALA A 13 12.70 7.52 15.24
CA ALA A 13 14.10 7.78 15.58
C ALA A 13 14.41 7.49 17.06
N ASN A 14 13.50 7.82 17.97
CA ASN A 14 13.65 7.53 19.39
C ASN A 14 13.64 6.02 19.67
N ILE A 15 12.74 5.26 19.04
CA ILE A 15 12.67 3.81 19.14
C ILE A 15 13.97 3.18 18.65
N GLN A 16 14.47 3.58 17.48
CA GLN A 16 15.74 3.10 16.93
C GLN A 16 16.92 3.39 17.88
N ASN A 17 16.97 4.59 18.48
CA ASN A 17 18.00 4.96 19.45
C ASN A 17 17.94 4.07 20.71
N GLN A 18 16.73 3.78 21.23
CA GLN A 18 16.59 2.88 22.39
C GLN A 18 16.93 1.43 22.03
N GLN A 19 16.58 0.95 20.84
CA GLN A 19 16.97 -0.37 20.36
C GLN A 19 18.49 -0.53 20.28
N GLN A 20 19.20 0.47 19.76
CA GLN A 20 20.67 0.48 19.78
C GLN A 20 21.23 0.44 21.21
N LYS A 21 20.67 1.23 22.13
CA LYS A 21 21.07 1.19 23.56
C LYS A 21 20.82 -0.17 24.20
N LEU A 22 19.69 -0.80 23.90
CA LEU A 22 19.36 -2.13 24.39
C LEU A 22 20.38 -3.15 23.87
N GLN A 23 20.70 -3.12 22.58
CA GLN A 23 21.68 -4.01 21.97
C GLN A 23 23.07 -3.88 22.61
N VAL A 24 23.54 -2.64 22.82
CA VAL A 24 24.81 -2.40 23.53
C VAL A 24 24.81 -2.99 24.94
N ARG A 25 23.70 -2.87 25.68
CA ARG A 25 23.57 -3.45 27.02
C ARG A 25 23.54 -4.98 26.99
N LEU A 26 22.81 -5.57 26.07
CA LEU A 26 22.76 -7.03 25.91
C LEU A 26 24.16 -7.59 25.60
N SER A 27 24.89 -6.98 24.66
CA SER A 27 26.28 -7.36 24.36
C SER A 27 27.21 -7.20 25.57
N ARG A 28 27.01 -6.18 26.41
CA ARG A 28 27.77 -6.00 27.65
C ARG A 28 27.44 -7.09 28.67
N ILE A 29 26.17 -7.45 28.84
CA ILE A 29 25.74 -8.54 29.72
C ILE A 29 26.38 -9.85 29.27
N ASP A 30 26.37 -10.14 27.96
CA ASP A 30 26.98 -11.35 27.41
C ASP A 30 28.49 -11.37 27.65
N SER A 31 29.17 -10.22 27.48
CA SER A 31 30.60 -10.08 27.76
C SER A 31 30.93 -10.30 29.24
N LEU A 32 30.10 -9.80 30.16
CA LEU A 32 30.27 -9.97 31.60
C LEU A 32 30.05 -11.44 32.03
N LYS A 33 29.08 -12.12 31.43
CA LYS A 33 28.81 -13.55 31.67
C LYS A 33 29.93 -14.46 31.15
N ALA A 34 30.67 -14.02 30.13
CA ALA A 34 31.77 -14.77 29.54
C ALA A 34 33.09 -14.64 30.33
N LEU A 35 33.15 -13.82 31.39
CA LEU A 35 34.34 -13.69 32.24
C LEU A 35 34.56 -14.97 33.07
N PRO A 36 35.81 -15.33 33.39
CA PRO A 36 36.12 -16.50 34.22
C PRO A 36 35.49 -16.48 35.62
N GLU A 37 35.35 -15.28 36.20
CA GLU A 37 34.66 -15.01 37.46
C GLU A 37 33.64 -13.88 37.24
N PRO A 38 32.39 -14.20 36.89
CA PRO A 38 31.36 -13.20 36.63
C PRO A 38 30.92 -12.50 37.92
N ASP A 39 30.91 -11.17 37.93
CA ASP A 39 30.31 -10.39 39.02
C ASP A 39 28.78 -10.34 38.85
N GLU A 40 28.07 -11.14 39.64
CA GLU A 40 26.61 -11.24 39.59
C GLU A 40 25.89 -9.92 39.88
N GLU A 41 26.42 -9.07 40.76
CA GLU A 41 25.79 -7.79 41.10
C GLU A 41 25.88 -6.80 39.94
N VAL A 42 27.02 -6.77 39.25
CA VAL A 42 27.19 -5.97 38.03
C VAL A 42 26.27 -6.48 36.90
N ILE A 43 26.16 -7.80 36.74
CA ILE A 43 25.26 -8.41 35.74
C ILE A 43 23.80 -8.07 36.06
N LYS A 44 23.34 -8.25 37.31
CA LYS A 44 21.97 -7.90 37.73
C LYS A 44 21.66 -6.42 37.49
N SER A 45 22.61 -5.53 37.80
CA SER A 45 22.48 -4.09 37.55
C SER A 45 22.32 -3.77 36.06
N GLU A 46 23.12 -4.39 35.19
CA GLU A 46 22.98 -4.20 33.74
C GLU A 46 21.69 -4.82 33.18
N MET A 47 21.24 -5.97 33.70
CA MET A 47 19.95 -6.57 33.35
C MET A 47 18.77 -5.67 33.74
N ALA A 48 18.80 -5.06 34.93
CA ALA A 48 17.77 -4.12 35.36
C ALA A 48 17.72 -2.87 34.47
N ARG A 49 18.88 -2.35 34.05
CA ARG A 49 18.96 -1.25 33.09
C ARG A 49 18.46 -1.64 31.70
N ALA A 50 18.77 -2.85 31.23
CA ALA A 50 18.27 -3.37 29.96
C ALA A 50 16.73 -3.52 29.99
N LEU A 51 16.17 -4.03 31.09
CA LEU A 51 14.73 -4.13 31.29
C LEU A 51 14.05 -2.76 31.24
N SER A 52 14.61 -1.75 31.92
CA SER A 52 14.09 -0.38 31.88
C SER A 52 14.09 0.21 30.47
N VAL A 53 15.14 -0.04 29.68
CA VAL A 53 15.18 0.37 28.26
C VAL A 53 14.12 -0.38 27.44
N SER A 54 13.94 -1.68 27.67
CA SER A 54 12.91 -2.49 27.00
C SER A 54 11.50 -1.98 27.26
N GLN A 55 11.16 -1.69 28.51
CA GLN A 55 9.85 -1.11 28.88
C GLN A 55 9.64 0.27 28.22
N LYS A 56 10.70 1.07 28.10
CA LYS A 56 10.64 2.35 27.39
C LYS A 56 10.40 2.16 25.89
N ILE A 57 10.99 1.15 25.26
CA ILE A 57 10.72 0.79 23.86
C ILE A 57 9.24 0.42 23.69
N GLU A 58 8.69 -0.44 24.54
CA GLU A 58 7.26 -0.83 24.47
C GLU A 58 6.32 0.37 24.60
N SER A 59 6.59 1.27 25.54
CA SER A 59 5.81 2.50 25.71
C SER A 59 5.87 3.39 24.46
N LEU A 60 7.06 3.60 23.89
CA LEU A 60 7.22 4.38 22.67
C LEU A 60 6.56 3.71 21.45
N GLN A 61 6.64 2.38 21.36
CA GLN A 61 6.02 1.61 20.28
C GLN A 61 4.49 1.71 20.35
N THR A 62 3.93 1.71 21.56
CA THR A 62 2.48 1.89 21.78
C THR A 62 2.03 3.28 21.32
N GLU A 63 2.77 4.33 21.70
CA GLU A 63 2.48 5.70 21.24
C GLU A 63 2.63 5.83 19.71
N TYR A 64 3.68 5.24 19.14
CA TYR A 64 3.93 5.21 17.71
C TYR A 64 2.78 4.54 16.94
N ASN A 65 2.31 3.38 17.41
CA ASN A 65 1.20 2.66 16.80
C ASN A 65 -0.12 3.45 16.90
N ALA A 66 -0.36 4.13 18.03
CA ALA A 66 -1.53 5.00 18.20
C ALA A 66 -1.51 6.18 17.20
N LEU A 67 -0.37 6.86 17.07
CA LEU A 67 -0.23 7.98 16.13
C LEU A 67 -0.30 7.53 14.66
N LEU A 68 0.22 6.34 14.33
CA LEU A 68 0.01 5.73 13.01
C LEU A 68 -1.48 5.50 12.74
N SER A 69 -2.21 4.94 13.70
CA SER A 69 -3.66 4.73 13.58
C SER A 69 -4.40 6.05 13.35
N ASP A 70 -4.06 7.10 14.10
CA ASP A 70 -4.69 8.41 13.95
C ASP A 70 -4.33 9.08 12.62
N SER A 71 -3.10 8.91 12.15
CA SER A 71 -2.67 9.35 10.82
C SER A 71 -3.49 8.67 9.71
N GLU A 72 -3.69 7.35 9.79
CA GLU A 72 -4.49 6.61 8.82
C GLU A 72 -5.98 7.00 8.85
N LYS A 73 -6.55 7.24 10.03
CA LYS A 73 -7.92 7.78 10.17
C LYS A 73 -8.05 9.14 9.51
N GLU A 74 -7.07 10.03 9.71
CA GLU A 74 -7.10 11.37 9.14
C GLU A 74 -6.92 11.34 7.60
N LYS A 75 -6.04 10.48 7.09
CA LYS A 75 -5.94 10.20 5.64
C LYS A 75 -7.27 9.69 5.07
N ALA A 76 -7.93 8.76 5.75
CA ALA A 76 -9.23 8.24 5.33
C ALA A 76 -10.32 9.35 5.30
N ARG A 77 -10.34 10.23 6.31
CA ARG A 77 -11.23 11.41 6.35
C ARG A 77 -10.98 12.34 5.17
N LEU A 78 -9.72 12.67 4.89
CA LEU A 78 -9.34 13.53 3.76
C LEU A 78 -9.72 12.89 2.43
N ARG A 79 -9.47 11.58 2.24
CA ARG A 79 -9.93 10.84 1.05
C ARG A 79 -11.43 10.94 0.86
N ALA A 80 -12.21 10.73 1.93
CA ALA A 80 -13.67 10.82 1.87
C ALA A 80 -14.15 12.25 1.59
N TYR A 81 -13.45 13.26 2.12
CA TYR A 81 -13.71 14.67 1.83
C TYR A 81 -13.49 14.97 0.35
N TYR A 82 -12.32 14.62 -0.22
CA TYR A 82 -12.04 14.84 -1.64
C TYR A 82 -12.93 14.00 -2.55
N GLY A 83 -13.29 12.78 -2.14
CA GLY A 83 -14.29 11.96 -2.83
C GLY A 83 -15.63 12.68 -2.97
N ARG A 84 -16.17 13.21 -1.86
CA ARG A 84 -17.42 13.99 -1.89
C ARG A 84 -17.34 15.24 -2.74
N GLN A 85 -16.20 15.94 -2.72
CA GLN A 85 -15.97 17.11 -3.58
C GLN A 85 -15.95 16.72 -5.06
N ILE A 86 -15.30 15.61 -5.41
CA ILE A 86 -15.31 15.06 -6.78
C ILE A 86 -16.73 14.73 -7.21
N ASP A 87 -17.49 14.01 -6.38
CA ASP A 87 -18.85 13.58 -6.72
C ASP A 87 -19.78 14.80 -6.90
N SER A 88 -19.71 15.78 -5.99
CA SER A 88 -20.44 17.06 -6.10
C SER A 88 -20.08 17.79 -7.39
N LEU A 89 -18.77 17.93 -7.64
CA LEU A 89 -18.27 18.60 -8.82
C LEU A 89 -18.57 17.80 -10.08
N GLN A 90 -18.81 16.49 -10.06
CA GLN A 90 -19.25 15.69 -11.23
C GLN A 90 -20.75 15.80 -11.50
N ASN A 91 -21.55 16.15 -10.51
CA ASN A 91 -23.00 16.25 -10.62
C ASN A 91 -23.51 17.66 -10.98
N GLU A 92 -22.71 18.72 -10.80
CA GLU A 92 -23.07 20.08 -11.23
C GLU A 92 -23.33 20.18 -12.75
N SER A 93 -24.54 20.49 -13.18
CA SER A 93 -24.90 20.45 -14.62
C SER A 93 -24.57 21.75 -15.38
N SER A 94 -23.90 22.73 -14.76
CA SER A 94 -23.71 24.05 -15.37
C SER A 94 -22.70 23.99 -16.52
N VAL A 95 -23.12 24.50 -17.68
CA VAL A 95 -22.35 24.47 -18.95
C VAL A 95 -21.23 25.52 -18.95
N GLN A 96 -21.31 26.54 -18.10
CA GLN A 96 -20.53 27.77 -18.23
C GLN A 96 -19.05 27.68 -17.81
N ASN A 97 -18.55 26.54 -17.34
CA ASN A 97 -17.14 26.45 -16.96
C ASN A 97 -16.56 25.02 -17.00
N LYS A 98 -16.82 24.30 -18.10
CA LYS A 98 -16.37 22.91 -18.28
C LYS A 98 -14.86 22.74 -18.06
N GLU A 99 -14.04 23.67 -18.53
CA GLU A 99 -12.58 23.59 -18.43
C GLU A 99 -12.08 23.87 -17.00
N GLN A 100 -12.64 24.88 -16.32
CA GLN A 100 -12.32 25.16 -14.92
C GLN A 100 -12.72 24.00 -14.01
N ARG A 101 -13.90 23.44 -14.24
CA ARG A 101 -14.40 22.24 -13.56
C ARG A 101 -13.50 21.03 -13.78
N HIS A 102 -13.02 20.84 -15.02
CA HIS A 102 -12.12 19.76 -15.36
C HIS A 102 -10.78 19.87 -14.64
N ARG A 103 -10.16 21.05 -14.67
CA ARG A 103 -8.91 21.32 -13.93
C ARG A 103 -9.07 21.07 -12.44
N GLU A 104 -10.19 21.49 -11.87
CA GLU A 104 -10.50 21.25 -10.47
C GLU A 104 -10.71 19.75 -10.16
N LEU A 105 -11.36 18.99 -11.05
CA LEU A 105 -11.46 17.52 -10.90
C LEU A 105 -10.09 16.84 -10.91
N LEU A 106 -9.19 17.19 -11.83
CA LEU A 106 -7.83 16.65 -11.86
C LEU A 106 -7.08 16.99 -10.56
N ARG A 107 -7.18 18.23 -10.08
CA ARG A 107 -6.60 18.67 -8.81
C ARG A 107 -7.13 17.86 -7.62
N LEU A 108 -8.45 17.64 -7.56
CA LEU A 108 -9.10 16.88 -6.50
C LEU A 108 -8.74 15.38 -6.56
N TYR A 109 -8.65 14.79 -7.75
CA TYR A 109 -8.17 13.41 -7.91
C TYR A 109 -6.72 13.26 -7.45
N ALA A 110 -5.83 14.21 -7.81
CA ALA A 110 -4.46 14.20 -7.33
C ALA A 110 -4.38 14.36 -5.80
N LYS A 111 -5.19 15.23 -5.20
CA LYS A 111 -5.30 15.39 -3.75
C LYS A 111 -5.84 14.13 -3.07
N ARG A 112 -6.86 13.49 -3.63
CA ARG A 112 -7.40 12.22 -3.13
C ARG A 112 -6.35 11.11 -3.22
N LEU A 113 -5.60 11.06 -4.32
CA LEU A 113 -4.52 10.11 -4.51
C LEU A 113 -3.44 10.30 -3.45
N GLN A 114 -3.00 11.53 -3.13
CA GLN A 114 -2.00 11.81 -2.07
C GLN A 114 -2.30 11.16 -0.71
N PHE A 115 -3.58 10.89 -0.41
CA PHE A 115 -4.02 10.29 0.85
C PHE A 115 -4.46 8.82 0.69
N ALA A 116 -4.16 8.20 -0.46
CA ALA A 116 -4.35 6.78 -0.67
C ALA A 116 -3.59 5.97 0.39
N PRO A 117 -4.16 4.86 0.86
CA PRO A 117 -3.48 4.00 1.82
C PRO A 117 -2.31 3.32 1.12
N HIS A 118 -1.15 3.30 1.76
CA HIS A 118 -0.04 2.49 1.28
C HIS A 118 -0.38 1.01 1.44
N LEU A 119 0.13 0.19 0.52
CA LEU A 119 0.03 -1.25 0.67
C LEU A 119 0.97 -1.69 1.79
N GLN A 120 0.45 -2.47 2.73
CA GLN A 120 1.25 -3.03 3.82
C GLN A 120 1.78 -4.38 3.40
N ARG A 121 2.92 -4.77 3.96
CA ARG A 121 3.43 -6.13 3.78
C ARG A 121 2.44 -7.13 4.34
N VAL A 122 2.24 -8.23 3.62
CA VAL A 122 1.41 -9.34 4.07
C VAL A 122 2.20 -10.19 5.05
N HIS A 123 1.60 -10.49 6.20
CA HIS A 123 2.20 -11.32 7.25
C HIS A 123 1.91 -12.82 7.05
N PHE A 124 0.90 -13.14 6.25
CA PHE A 124 0.58 -14.51 5.90
C PHE A 124 1.75 -15.23 5.21
N ASP A 125 2.15 -16.37 5.78
CA ASP A 125 3.19 -17.26 5.27
C ASP A 125 2.62 -18.68 5.15
N PRO A 126 2.31 -19.15 3.93
CA PRO A 126 1.76 -20.49 3.71
C PRO A 126 2.64 -21.60 4.26
N GLN A 127 3.96 -21.39 4.35
CA GLN A 127 4.91 -22.39 4.81
C GLN A 127 4.91 -22.55 6.33
N ARG A 128 4.36 -21.57 7.05
CA ARG A 128 4.23 -21.60 8.51
C ARG A 128 2.91 -22.19 8.98
N LEU A 129 2.03 -22.59 8.06
CA LEU A 129 0.79 -23.25 8.44
C LEU A 129 1.12 -24.58 9.13
N PRO A 130 0.70 -24.76 10.39
CA PRO A 130 0.82 -26.05 11.03
C PRO A 130 0.04 -27.10 10.23
N PRO A 131 0.51 -28.36 10.20
CA PRO A 131 -0.24 -29.44 9.58
C PRO A 131 -1.62 -29.58 10.24
N PRO A 132 -2.62 -30.17 9.56
CA PRO A 132 -3.92 -30.44 10.17
C PRO A 132 -3.72 -31.26 11.47
N THR A 133 -4.24 -30.76 12.59
CA THR A 133 -4.18 -31.43 13.89
C THR A 133 -5.57 -31.79 14.36
N GLU A 134 -5.76 -32.96 14.98
CA GLU A 134 -7.01 -33.30 15.69
C GLU A 134 -7.11 -32.63 17.07
N ASP A 135 -6.04 -31.97 17.53
CA ASP A 135 -6.03 -31.20 18.77
C ASP A 135 -6.88 -29.92 18.63
N SER A 136 -7.92 -29.82 19.47
CA SER A 136 -8.82 -28.67 19.54
C SER A 136 -8.11 -27.33 19.68
N LEU A 137 -7.01 -27.25 20.43
CA LEU A 137 -6.26 -26.00 20.59
C LEU A 137 -5.48 -25.66 19.33
N GLY A 138 -4.87 -26.66 18.68
CA GLY A 138 -4.17 -26.50 17.40
C GLY A 138 -5.09 -26.07 16.27
N MET A 139 -6.33 -26.58 16.23
CA MET A 139 -7.36 -26.16 15.28
C MET A 139 -7.74 -24.69 15.47
N VAL A 140 -8.05 -24.28 16.71
CA VAL A 140 -8.43 -22.88 17.00
C VAL A 140 -7.32 -21.91 16.63
N LEU A 141 -6.06 -22.20 16.98
CA LEU A 141 -4.93 -21.32 16.65
C LEU A 141 -4.68 -21.23 15.14
N ARG A 142 -4.88 -22.33 14.41
CA ARG A 142 -4.78 -22.36 12.94
C ARG A 142 -5.87 -21.51 12.32
N ASP A 143 -7.11 -21.66 12.77
CA ASP A 143 -8.26 -20.94 12.21
C ASP A 143 -8.18 -19.45 12.52
N ASP A 144 -7.79 -19.07 13.74
CA ASP A 144 -7.54 -17.68 14.12
C ASP A 144 -6.45 -17.04 13.22
N TYR A 145 -5.35 -17.75 12.99
CA TYR A 145 -4.30 -17.29 12.09
C TYR A 145 -4.80 -17.08 10.65
N LEU A 146 -5.59 -18.03 10.12
CA LEU A 146 -6.17 -17.95 8.79
C LEU A 146 -7.20 -16.81 8.66
N VAL A 147 -8.07 -16.63 9.66
CA VAL A 147 -9.08 -15.56 9.69
C VAL A 147 -8.42 -14.18 9.74
N LEU A 148 -7.41 -14.00 10.59
CA LEU A 148 -6.65 -12.74 10.67
C LEU A 148 -5.93 -12.45 9.34
N SER A 149 -5.33 -13.48 8.74
CA SER A 149 -4.65 -13.36 7.44
C SER A 149 -5.63 -13.03 6.31
N LEU A 150 -6.84 -13.61 6.33
CA LEU A 150 -7.89 -13.30 5.36
C LEU A 150 -8.32 -11.84 5.45
N ALA A 151 -8.55 -11.33 6.67
CA ALA A 151 -8.91 -9.93 6.91
C ALA A 151 -7.81 -8.96 6.45
N GLU A 152 -6.54 -9.33 6.65
CA GLU A 152 -5.40 -8.57 6.14
C GLU A 152 -5.42 -8.50 4.60
N ILE A 153 -5.59 -9.63 3.93
CA ILE A 153 -5.61 -9.72 2.46
C ILE A 153 -6.80 -8.93 1.88
N ASP A 154 -7.99 -9.06 2.46
CA ASP A 154 -9.18 -8.31 2.03
C ASP A 154 -8.97 -6.79 2.17
N SER A 155 -8.34 -6.35 3.26
CA SER A 155 -7.98 -4.94 3.44
C SER A 155 -6.98 -4.46 2.38
N GLN A 156 -5.97 -5.27 2.02
CA GLN A 156 -5.01 -4.92 0.96
C GLN A 156 -5.69 -4.88 -0.41
N LEU A 157 -6.58 -5.82 -0.71
CA LEU A 157 -7.36 -5.83 -1.97
C LEU A 157 -8.18 -4.55 -2.11
N GLN A 158 -8.89 -4.13 -1.06
CA GLN A 158 -9.67 -2.90 -1.07
C GLN A 158 -8.79 -1.66 -1.32
N ALA A 159 -7.59 -1.63 -0.74
CA ALA A 159 -6.62 -0.56 -0.96
C ALA A 159 -6.12 -0.51 -2.42
N VAL A 160 -5.80 -1.67 -3.01
CA VAL A 160 -5.39 -1.80 -4.42
C VAL A 160 -6.49 -1.30 -5.34
N GLU A 161 -7.72 -1.78 -5.17
CA GLU A 161 -8.85 -1.43 -6.04
C GLU A 161 -9.22 0.05 -5.97
N SER A 162 -9.24 0.63 -4.76
CA SER A 162 -9.49 2.06 -4.58
C SER A 162 -8.43 2.92 -5.28
N THR A 163 -7.16 2.52 -5.19
CA THR A 163 -6.03 3.25 -5.77
C THR A 163 -6.03 3.13 -7.29
N GLU A 164 -6.20 1.92 -7.81
CA GLU A 164 -6.34 1.64 -9.25
C GLU A 164 -7.50 2.45 -9.85
N SER A 165 -8.68 2.42 -9.22
CA SER A 165 -9.85 3.17 -9.71
C SER A 165 -9.57 4.67 -9.76
N THR A 166 -8.84 5.22 -8.79
CA THR A 166 -8.52 6.66 -8.74
C THR A 166 -7.61 7.05 -9.89
N ILE A 167 -6.55 6.27 -10.13
CA ILE A 167 -5.57 6.52 -11.20
C ILE A 167 -6.22 6.38 -12.57
N ARG A 168 -7.01 5.32 -12.80
CA ARG A 168 -7.71 5.14 -14.09
C ARG A 168 -8.71 6.27 -14.38
N LYS A 169 -9.41 6.78 -13.36
CA LYS A 169 -10.30 7.95 -13.52
C LYS A 169 -9.50 9.21 -13.87
N GLN A 170 -8.36 9.42 -13.23
CA GLN A 170 -7.46 10.53 -13.55
C GLN A 170 -6.91 10.44 -14.99
N GLN A 171 -6.47 9.26 -15.44
CA GLN A 171 -6.01 9.04 -16.82
C GLN A 171 -7.12 9.30 -17.85
N LYS A 172 -8.32 8.74 -17.63
CA LYS A 172 -9.47 8.97 -18.51
C LYS A 172 -9.84 10.45 -18.60
N LEU A 173 -9.68 11.18 -17.50
CA LEU A 173 -9.93 12.61 -17.47
C LEU A 173 -8.83 13.37 -18.25
N ALA A 174 -7.56 13.05 -18.03
CA ALA A 174 -6.45 13.64 -18.78
C ALA A 174 -6.57 13.42 -20.30
N ALA A 175 -6.87 12.20 -20.75
CA ALA A 175 -7.06 11.90 -22.18
C ALA A 175 -8.23 12.68 -22.81
N LYS A 176 -9.30 12.95 -22.03
CA LYS A 176 -10.40 13.83 -22.48
C LYS A 176 -9.97 15.29 -22.58
N ALA A 177 -8.99 15.71 -21.78
CA ALA A 177 -8.43 17.06 -21.84
C ALA A 177 -7.60 17.24 -23.10
N GLU A 178 -6.75 16.26 -23.42
CA GLU A 178 -5.96 16.23 -24.65
C GLU A 178 -6.86 16.31 -25.89
N LEU A 179 -7.87 15.43 -25.99
CA LEU A 179 -8.84 15.47 -27.09
C LEU A 179 -9.57 16.82 -27.21
N PHE A 180 -9.91 17.47 -26.10
CA PHE A 180 -10.53 18.80 -26.14
C PHE A 180 -9.57 19.89 -26.62
N LEU A 181 -8.30 19.82 -26.21
CA LEU A 181 -7.27 20.76 -26.67
C LEU A 181 -6.98 20.55 -28.16
N ASP A 182 -6.96 19.30 -28.62
CA ASP A 182 -6.83 18.96 -30.04
C ASP A 182 -8.05 19.49 -30.81
N ASP A 183 -9.28 19.24 -30.37
CA ASP A 183 -10.51 19.76 -31.00
C ASP A 183 -10.55 21.31 -31.06
N VAL A 184 -10.04 21.99 -30.03
CA VAL A 184 -9.99 23.47 -29.98
C VAL A 184 -8.84 24.03 -30.84
N ASN A 185 -7.70 23.34 -30.91
CA ASN A 185 -6.57 23.71 -31.77
C ASN A 185 -6.83 23.41 -33.25
N GLU A 186 -7.58 22.35 -33.54
CA GLU A 186 -7.99 21.93 -34.90
C GLU A 186 -9.20 22.69 -35.44
N GLY A 187 -9.77 23.63 -34.67
CA GLY A 187 -10.84 24.55 -35.08
C GLY A 187 -10.54 25.48 -36.28
N LEU A 188 -9.46 25.24 -37.04
CA LEU A 188 -9.14 25.87 -38.32
C LEU A 188 -9.28 24.94 -39.54
N PHE A 189 -9.65 23.66 -39.42
CA PHE A 189 -9.88 22.81 -40.58
C PHE A 189 -11.06 21.84 -40.39
N PHE A 190 -12.27 22.29 -40.75
CA PHE A 190 -13.38 21.38 -41.03
C PHE A 190 -13.24 20.80 -42.45
N GLY A 191 -12.77 19.55 -42.52
CA GLY A 191 -12.97 18.68 -43.69
C GLY A 191 -13.32 17.27 -43.19
N PRO A 192 -14.33 16.59 -43.74
CA PRO A 192 -14.68 15.25 -43.31
C PRO A 192 -13.69 14.26 -43.93
N GLN A 193 -12.96 13.52 -43.11
CA GLN A 193 -12.35 12.27 -43.54
C GLN A 193 -12.74 11.15 -42.58
N ASP A 194 -13.79 10.44 -42.98
CA ASP A 194 -13.93 9.04 -42.68
C ASP A 194 -12.65 8.30 -43.10
N GLN A 195 -12.02 7.62 -42.13
CA GLN A 195 -11.43 6.31 -42.33
C GLN A 195 -11.25 5.62 -40.96
N LEU A 196 -12.33 4.99 -40.53
CA LEU A 196 -12.30 3.87 -39.59
C LEU A 196 -11.39 2.77 -40.16
N ALA A 197 -10.22 2.57 -39.57
CA ALA A 197 -9.35 1.43 -39.83
C ALA A 197 -8.98 0.73 -38.52
N GLY A 198 -9.76 -0.31 -38.20
CA GLY A 198 -9.32 -1.57 -37.58
C GLY A 198 -8.47 -1.52 -36.32
N ILE A 199 -9.12 -1.37 -35.15
CA ILE A 199 -8.55 -1.92 -33.91
C ILE A 199 -8.71 -3.44 -34.00
N ASN A 200 -7.65 -4.13 -34.41
CA ASN A 200 -7.52 -5.57 -34.21
C ASN A 200 -7.43 -5.83 -32.70
N ALA A 201 -8.59 -6.08 -32.09
CA ALA A 201 -8.69 -6.80 -30.83
C ALA A 201 -8.29 -8.26 -31.09
N GLN A 202 -6.99 -8.55 -31.05
CA GLN A 202 -6.56 -9.91 -30.75
C GLN A 202 -6.89 -10.16 -29.28
N GLY A 203 -8.09 -10.71 -29.06
CA GLY A 203 -8.45 -11.38 -27.84
C GLY A 203 -7.39 -12.44 -27.53
N ARG A 204 -6.54 -12.15 -26.54
CA ARG A 204 -5.84 -13.20 -25.81
C ARG A 204 -6.90 -13.92 -25.00
N THR A 205 -7.43 -14.99 -25.57
CA THR A 205 -8.04 -16.07 -24.81
C THR A 205 -6.99 -16.58 -23.83
N GLY A 206 -7.16 -16.22 -22.56
CA GLY A 206 -6.40 -16.80 -21.46
C GLY A 206 -6.71 -18.29 -21.42
N ASN A 207 -5.78 -19.10 -21.90
CA ASN A 207 -5.75 -20.51 -21.58
C ASN A 207 -5.02 -20.62 -20.24
N THR A 208 -5.79 -20.64 -19.15
CA THR A 208 -5.28 -20.96 -17.83
C THR A 208 -5.75 -22.35 -17.44
N ASP A 209 -5.06 -23.35 -17.95
CA ASP A 209 -5.01 -24.68 -17.32
C ASP A 209 -4.14 -24.54 -16.06
N TYR A 210 -4.74 -24.11 -14.96
CA TYR A 210 -4.13 -24.21 -13.63
C TYR A 210 -4.37 -25.63 -13.11
N THR A 211 -3.49 -26.55 -13.48
CA THR A 211 -3.29 -27.76 -12.68
C THR A 211 -2.68 -27.32 -11.34
N ALA A 212 -3.49 -27.38 -10.29
CA ALA A 212 -3.14 -27.07 -8.92
C ALA A 212 -2.06 -28.05 -8.40
N THR A 213 -0.80 -27.66 -8.55
CA THR A 213 0.28 -28.03 -7.64
C THR A 213 0.75 -26.73 -6.99
N GLY A 214 0.83 -26.71 -5.66
CA GLY A 214 0.83 -25.50 -4.83
C GLY A 214 1.83 -24.42 -5.28
N PRO A 215 1.50 -23.13 -5.06
CA PRO A 215 2.22 -22.07 -5.74
C PRO A 215 3.66 -21.97 -5.24
N GLY A 216 4.62 -21.91 -6.17
CA GLY A 216 5.97 -21.37 -5.94
C GLY A 216 5.97 -19.85 -5.66
N ILE A 217 4.89 -19.33 -5.07
CA ILE A 217 4.69 -17.92 -4.73
C ILE A 217 5.20 -17.74 -3.32
N THR A 218 6.28 -16.99 -3.16
CA THR A 218 6.81 -16.68 -1.84
C THR A 218 6.17 -15.39 -1.34
N THR A 219 5.79 -15.34 -0.05
CA THR A 219 5.40 -14.08 0.64
C THR A 219 6.46 -12.99 0.44
N SER A 220 7.73 -13.39 0.30
CA SER A 220 8.85 -12.52 -0.07
C SER A 220 8.65 -11.80 -1.41
N GLU A 221 8.24 -12.50 -2.46
CA GLU A 221 8.00 -11.90 -3.78
C GLU A 221 6.84 -10.90 -3.76
N LEU A 222 5.73 -11.24 -3.12
CA LEU A 222 4.60 -10.32 -2.91
C LEU A 222 5.05 -9.06 -2.15
N ASN A 223 5.80 -9.23 -1.05
CA ASN A 223 6.30 -8.11 -0.26
C ASN A 223 7.30 -7.24 -1.02
N ASN A 224 8.14 -7.82 -1.89
CA ASN A 224 9.03 -7.07 -2.78
C ASN A 224 8.25 -6.22 -3.80
N ARG A 225 7.16 -6.77 -4.35
CA ARG A 225 6.27 -6.02 -5.27
C ARG A 225 5.55 -4.89 -4.53
N ILE A 226 5.05 -5.12 -3.32
CA ILE A 226 4.44 -4.09 -2.45
C ILE A 226 5.42 -2.95 -2.16
N ILE A 227 6.68 -3.26 -1.82
CA ILE A 227 7.73 -2.24 -1.63
C ILE A 227 7.94 -1.42 -2.90
N THR A 228 7.97 -2.09 -4.06
CA THR A 228 8.19 -1.44 -5.36
C THR A 228 7.01 -0.53 -5.73
N ILE A 229 5.77 -0.97 -5.48
CA ILE A 229 4.56 -0.16 -5.68
C ILE A 229 4.63 1.10 -4.82
N ASN A 230 4.93 0.97 -3.52
CA ASN A 230 4.98 2.13 -2.63
C ASN A 230 6.05 3.15 -3.06
N ARG A 231 7.21 2.69 -3.54
CA ARG A 231 8.25 3.58 -4.09
C ARG A 231 7.78 4.32 -5.36
N LEU A 232 7.20 3.58 -6.32
CA LEU A 232 6.69 4.17 -7.55
C LEU A 232 5.51 5.12 -7.29
N TYR A 233 4.71 4.85 -6.26
CA TYR A 233 3.64 5.72 -5.82
C TYR A 233 4.18 7.07 -5.31
N ASP A 234 5.21 7.07 -4.48
CA ASP A 234 5.82 8.32 -4.00
C ASP A 234 6.39 9.15 -5.15
N ASP A 235 6.99 8.49 -6.13
CA ASP A 235 7.45 9.12 -7.38
C ASP A 235 6.29 9.72 -8.18
N LEU A 236 5.15 9.01 -8.29
CA LEU A 236 3.96 9.48 -9.00
C LEU A 236 3.30 10.67 -8.30
N VAL A 237 3.23 10.66 -6.97
CA VAL A 237 2.68 11.78 -6.18
C VAL A 237 3.56 13.03 -6.31
N THR A 238 4.88 12.84 -6.31
CA THR A 238 5.86 13.94 -6.41
C THR A 238 5.93 14.49 -7.83
N SER A 239 5.87 13.63 -8.85
CA SER A 239 5.89 14.04 -10.27
C SER A 239 4.52 14.43 -10.83
N GLY A 240 3.42 14.07 -10.17
CA GLY A 240 2.04 14.40 -10.56
C GLY A 240 1.71 15.91 -10.57
N GLN A 241 2.63 16.76 -10.12
CA GLN A 241 2.56 18.21 -10.27
C GLN A 241 3.18 18.72 -11.58
N ALA A 242 3.96 17.89 -12.28
CA ALA A 242 4.44 18.13 -13.63
C ALA A 242 3.39 17.63 -14.64
N SER A 243 3.29 18.31 -15.79
CA SER A 243 2.21 18.17 -16.75
C SER A 243 1.94 16.71 -17.17
N SER A 244 0.66 16.40 -17.40
CA SER A 244 0.16 15.14 -17.96
C SER A 244 0.83 14.73 -19.27
N ASP A 245 1.47 15.70 -19.94
CA ASP A 245 1.96 15.61 -21.31
C ASP A 245 3.38 15.02 -21.37
N ASN A 246 3.96 14.60 -20.24
CA ASN A 246 5.28 13.98 -20.21
C ASN A 246 5.17 12.46 -20.51
N PRO A 247 5.72 11.95 -21.62
CA PRO A 247 5.67 10.53 -21.97
C PRO A 247 6.29 9.60 -20.91
N LEU A 248 7.30 10.08 -20.18
CA LEU A 248 7.91 9.34 -19.07
C LEU A 248 6.94 9.16 -17.90
N GLN A 249 6.02 10.11 -17.70
CA GLN A 249 5.01 10.05 -16.64
C GLN A 249 3.90 9.07 -17.01
N GLN A 250 3.48 9.04 -18.27
CA GLN A 250 2.53 8.04 -18.76
C GLN A 250 3.09 6.61 -18.60
N GLN A 251 4.35 6.38 -19.01
CA GLN A 251 5.02 5.08 -18.83
C GLN A 251 5.12 4.67 -17.35
N LYS A 252 5.38 5.62 -16.44
CA LYS A 252 5.40 5.35 -14.99
C LYS A 252 4.02 4.94 -14.46
N VAL A 253 2.96 5.62 -14.90
CA VAL A 253 1.58 5.28 -14.51
C VAL A 253 1.20 3.89 -15.02
N GLU A 254 1.52 3.56 -16.26
CA GLU A 254 1.26 2.22 -16.82
C GLU A 254 2.02 1.12 -16.07
N ARG A 255 3.31 1.35 -15.78
CA ARG A 255 4.11 0.42 -14.98
C ARG A 255 3.52 0.23 -13.58
N TYR A 256 3.04 1.31 -12.97
CA TYR A 256 2.39 1.27 -11.67
C TYR A 256 1.08 0.47 -11.71
N LEU A 257 0.22 0.71 -12.70
CA LEU A 257 -1.03 -0.04 -12.88
C LEU A 257 -0.77 -1.53 -13.15
N LYS A 258 0.26 -1.86 -13.92
CA LYS A 258 0.67 -3.26 -14.14
C LYS A 258 1.06 -3.93 -12.82
N LEU A 259 1.90 -3.28 -12.01
CA LEU A 259 2.31 -3.80 -10.71
C LEU A 259 1.14 -3.94 -9.73
N LEU A 260 0.20 -2.98 -9.72
CA LEU A 260 -1.03 -3.09 -8.93
C LEU A 260 -1.84 -4.33 -9.34
N ASN A 261 -1.97 -4.59 -10.64
CA ASN A 261 -2.70 -5.76 -11.13
C ASN A 261 -1.99 -7.07 -10.72
N GLU A 262 -0.67 -7.15 -10.87
CA GLU A 262 0.10 -8.31 -10.41
C GLU A 262 -0.11 -8.55 -8.91
N VAL A 263 -0.02 -7.51 -8.07
CA VAL A 263 -0.28 -7.63 -6.62
C VAL A 263 -1.73 -8.04 -6.33
N LYS A 264 -2.70 -7.52 -7.08
CA LYS A 264 -4.11 -7.92 -6.97
C LYS A 264 -4.26 -9.43 -7.23
N GLU A 265 -3.66 -9.93 -8.30
CA GLU A 265 -3.70 -11.34 -8.67
C GLU A 265 -3.09 -12.22 -7.57
N TYR A 266 -1.93 -11.84 -7.02
CA TYR A 266 -1.32 -12.56 -5.90
C TYR A 266 -2.24 -12.57 -4.66
N LEU A 267 -2.78 -11.42 -4.26
CA LEU A 267 -3.67 -11.32 -3.11
C LEU A 267 -4.94 -12.18 -3.29
N LEU A 268 -5.50 -12.25 -4.51
CA LEU A 268 -6.64 -13.13 -4.81
C LEU A 268 -6.28 -14.61 -4.68
N LEU A 269 -5.09 -15.03 -5.13
CA LEU A 269 -4.61 -16.41 -4.95
C LEU A 269 -4.45 -16.76 -3.47
N TYR A 270 -3.86 -15.85 -2.68
CA TYR A 270 -3.73 -16.02 -1.23
C TYR A 270 -5.10 -16.10 -0.53
N ARG A 271 -6.04 -15.23 -0.92
CA ARG A 271 -7.42 -15.25 -0.43
C ARG A 271 -8.11 -16.59 -0.70
N GLN A 272 -7.99 -17.09 -1.93
CA GLN A 272 -8.54 -18.39 -2.32
C GLN A 272 -7.93 -19.51 -1.48
N PHE A 273 -6.60 -19.55 -1.37
CA PHE A 273 -5.89 -20.56 -0.59
C PHE A 273 -6.33 -20.59 0.88
N ILE A 274 -6.43 -19.42 1.52
CA ILE A 274 -6.89 -19.32 2.92
C ILE A 274 -8.35 -19.78 3.05
N THR A 275 -9.21 -19.39 2.11
CA THR A 275 -10.62 -19.80 2.11
C THR A 275 -10.77 -21.31 1.97
N GLU A 276 -9.99 -21.94 1.08
CA GLU A 276 -9.93 -23.39 0.94
C GLU A 276 -9.42 -24.07 2.22
N LYS A 277 -8.48 -23.46 2.94
CA LYS A 277 -7.96 -23.99 4.20
C LYS A 277 -8.89 -23.84 5.39
N LEU A 278 -9.73 -22.80 5.41
CA LEU A 278 -10.79 -22.65 6.41
C LEU A 278 -12.00 -23.57 6.15
N GLY A 279 -12.20 -24.01 4.91
CA GLY A 279 -13.24 -24.96 4.53
C GLY A 279 -12.86 -26.45 4.71
N GLN A 280 -11.62 -26.75 5.14
CA GLN A 280 -11.05 -28.07 5.39
C GLN A 280 -10.84 -28.32 6.89
#